data_AF-A0A2D9WHU8-F1
#
_entry.id   AF-A0A2D9WHU8-F1
#
_cell.length_a   1.000
_cell.length_b   1.000
_cell.length_c   1.000
_cell.angle_alpha   90.00
_cell.angle_beta   90.00
_cell.angle_gamma   90.00
#
_symmetry.space_group_name_H-M   'P 1'
#
loop_
_entity.id
_entity.type
_entity.pdbx_description
1 polymer ?
#
loop_
_entity_poly.entity_id
_entity_poly.type
_entity_poly.pdbx_seq_one_letter_code
_entity_poly.pdbx_strand_id
1 'polypeptide(L)' 'MSEIDWNAALERLEELFEISKSNNEGTDIPDIIKAVLGDDVDEEFIDLVMMAMEDSGSVTTAEVLDGIVKLHEWRLSQT' A
#
# COMPACT_ATOMS: atom_id res chain seq x y z
N MET A 1 -1.67 -18.36 -5.98
CA MET A 1 -1.45 -17.09 -5.26
C MET A 1 -0.57 -16.27 -6.18
N SER A 2 -1.00 -15.08 -6.58
CA SER A 2 -0.09 -14.11 -7.18
C SER A 2 0.92 -13.79 -6.09
N GLU A 3 2.12 -14.33 -6.22
CA GLU A 3 3.22 -14.01 -5.31
C GLU A 3 3.54 -12.54 -5.57
N ILE A 4 3.10 -11.66 -4.67
CA ILE A 4 3.43 -10.24 -4.77
C ILE A 4 4.96 -10.17 -4.77
N ASP A 5 5.55 -9.68 -5.85
CA ASP A 5 6.99 -9.44 -5.89
C ASP A 5 7.30 -8.29 -4.94
N TRP A 6 7.73 -8.67 -3.73
CA TRP A 6 8.01 -7.75 -2.65
C TRP A 6 9.02 -6.68 -3.04
N ASN A 7 10.07 -7.07 -3.79
CA ASN A 7 11.11 -6.13 -4.19
C ASN A 7 10.57 -5.12 -5.21
N ALA A 8 9.80 -5.59 -6.19
CA ALA A 8 9.17 -4.71 -7.17
C ALA A 8 8.08 -3.81 -6.54
N ALA A 9 7.35 -4.29 -5.53
CA ALA A 9 6.39 -3.48 -4.79
C ALA A 9 7.08 -2.40 -3.93
N LEU A 10 8.21 -2.75 -3.29
CA LEU A 10 9.00 -1.81 -2.52
C LEU A 10 9.61 -0.72 -3.40
N GLU A 11 10.20 -1.09 -4.54
CA GLU A 11 10.77 -0.14 -5.50
C GLU A 11 9.71 0.85 -5.99
N ARG A 12 8.52 0.37 -6.38
CA ARG A 12 7.39 1.23 -6.80
C ARG A 12 6.95 2.19 -5.70
N LEU A 13 6.92 1.75 -4.44
CA LEU A 13 6.57 2.60 -3.30
C LEU A 13 7.65 3.65 -3.01
N GLU A 14 8.92 3.27 -3.07
CA GLU A 14 10.04 4.19 -2.87
C GLU A 14 10.05 5.29 -3.94
N GLU A 15 9.88 4.92 -5.21
CA GLU A 15 9.74 5.88 -6.32
C GLU A 15 8.57 6.84 -6.10
N LEU A 16 7.40 6.32 -5.69
CA LEU A 16 6.20 7.12 -5.41
C LEU A 16 6.44 8.14 -4.28
N PHE A 17 7.10 7.71 -3.20
CA PHE A 17 7.46 8.59 -2.09
C PHE A 17 8.56 9.60 -2.43
N GLU A 18 9.51 9.25 -3.29
CA GLU A 18 10.50 10.21 -3.80
C GLU A 18 9.87 11.28 -4.68
N ILE A 19 8.97 10.90 -5.58
CA ILE A 19 8.25 11.82 -6.48
C ILE A 19 7.39 12.80 -5.68
N SER A 20 6.56 12.29 -4.76
CA SER A 20 5.69 13.13 -3.92
C SER A 20 6.50 14.08 -3.04
N LYS A 21 7.60 13.60 -2.42
CA LYS A 21 8.52 14.44 -1.66
C LYS A 21 9.17 15.52 -2.52
N SER A 22 9.59 15.21 -3.74
CA SER A 22 10.15 16.18 -4.69
C SER A 22 9.14 17.26 -5.08
N ASN A 23 7.86 16.89 -5.20
CA ASN A 23 6.78 17.80 -5.51
C ASN A 23 6.25 18.56 -4.28
N ASN A 24 6.76 18.25 -3.08
CA ASN A 24 6.25 18.74 -1.80
C ASN A 24 4.74 18.47 -1.62
N GLU A 25 4.31 17.30 -2.09
CA GLU A 25 2.95 16.77 -2.00
C GLU A 25 2.93 15.54 -1.10
N GLY A 26 1.79 15.26 -0.48
CA GLY A 26 1.55 13.97 0.16
C GLY A 26 1.31 12.88 -0.88
N THR A 27 1.41 11.62 -0.49
CA THR A 27 0.96 10.50 -1.32
C THR A 27 -0.41 10.06 -0.86
N ASP A 28 -1.36 9.98 -1.78
CA ASP A 28 -2.69 9.48 -1.48
C ASP A 28 -2.65 7.97 -1.24
N ILE A 29 -3.37 7.50 -0.22
CA ILE A 29 -3.42 6.07 0.15
C ILE A 29 -3.82 5.17 -1.04
N PRO A 30 -4.80 5.52 -1.90
CA PRO A 30 -5.10 4.74 -3.10
C PRO A 30 -3.88 4.50 -4.01
N ASP A 31 -2.99 5.48 -4.17
CA ASP A 31 -1.81 5.35 -5.03
C ASP A 31 -0.76 4.43 -4.39
N ILE A 32 -0.60 4.52 -3.07
CA ILE A 32 0.24 3.59 -2.28
C ILE A 32 -0.23 2.15 -2.50
N ILE A 33 -1.53 1.90 -2.39
CA ILE A 33 -2.10 0.56 -2.52
C ILE A 33 -1.90 0.01 -3.93
N LYS A 34 -2.12 0.83 -4.97
CA LYS A 34 -1.91 0.45 -6.36
C LYS A 34 -0.44 0.18 -6.68
N ALA A 35 0.48 0.93 -6.07
CA ALA A 35 1.90 0.66 -6.16
C ALA A 35 2.28 -0.70 -5.57
N VAL A 36 1.57 -1.19 -4.55
CA VAL A 36 1.80 -2.51 -3.96
C VAL A 36 1.14 -3.62 -4.77
N LEU A 37 -0.19 -3.56 -4.89
CA LEU A 37 -1.02 -4.68 -5.35
C LEU A 37 -1.37 -4.61 -6.84
N GLY A 38 -1.26 -3.44 -7.47
CA GLY A 38 -1.67 -3.20 -8.86
C GLY A 38 -2.93 -2.34 -8.98
N ASP A 39 -3.28 -1.99 -10.22
CA ASP A 39 -4.44 -1.12 -10.53
C ASP A 39 -5.81 -1.82 -10.41
N ASP A 40 -5.83 -3.13 -10.18
CA ASP A 40 -7.02 -4.00 -10.10
C ASP A 40 -7.63 -4.09 -8.70
N VAL A 41 -7.10 -3.33 -7.74
CA VAL A 41 -7.61 -3.28 -6.37
C VAL A 41 -8.98 -2.60 -6.33
N ASP A 42 -9.94 -3.24 -5.66
CA ASP A 42 -11.28 -2.70 -5.45
C ASP A 42 -11.34 -1.61 -4.37
N GLU A 43 -12.35 -0.74 -4.50
CA GLU A 43 -12.58 0.40 -3.59
C GLU A 43 -12.80 -0.03 -2.13
N GLU A 44 -13.43 -1.19 -1.89
CA GLU A 44 -13.66 -1.70 -0.53
C GLU A 44 -12.34 -2.00 0.20
N PHE A 45 -11.34 -2.53 -0.52
CA PHE A 45 -10.01 -2.73 0.06
C PHE A 45 -9.29 -1.41 0.34
N ILE A 46 -9.45 -0.45 -0.56
CA ILE A 46 -8.87 0.89 -0.39
C ILE A 46 -9.40 1.53 0.89
N ASP A 47 -10.72 1.51 1.08
CA ASP A 47 -11.37 2.02 2.29
C ASP A 47 -10.88 1.29 3.56
N LEU A 48 -10.73 -0.04 3.49
CA LEU A 48 -10.20 -0.84 4.60
C LEU A 48 -8.79 -0.40 5.01
N VAL A 49 -7.89 -0.23 4.04
CA VAL A 49 -6.52 0.22 4.31
C VAL A 49 -6.51 1.65 4.82
N MET A 50 -7.34 2.54 4.28
CA MET A 50 -7.48 3.91 4.77
C MET A 50 -7.85 3.94 6.25
N MET A 51 -8.87 3.18 6.65
CA MET A 51 -9.27 3.07 8.06
C MET A 51 -8.15 2.51 8.95
N ALA A 52 -7.37 1.54 8.47
CA ALA A 52 -6.24 0.99 9.20
C ALA A 52 -5.08 1.98 9.34
N MET A 53 -4.85 2.81 8.31
CA MET A 53 -3.77 3.78 8.28
C MET A 53 -4.04 5.03 9.12
N GLU A 54 -5.29 5.45 9.26
CA GLU A 54 -5.67 6.61 10.10
C GLU A 54 -5.16 6.51 11.55
N ASP A 55 -5.01 5.29 12.08
CA ASP A 55 -4.51 5.02 13.44
C ASP A 55 -3.02 4.64 13.49
N SER A 56 -2.35 4.52 12.35
CA SER A 56 -1.03 3.88 12.25
C SER A 56 0.17 4.77 12.65
N GLY A 57 -0.04 6.07 12.88
CA GLY A 57 1.02 6.98 13.29
C GLY A 57 2.13 7.11 12.24
N SER A 58 3.38 7.28 12.67
CA SER A 58 4.53 7.32 11.75
C SER A 58 5.00 5.90 11.44
N VAL A 59 4.91 5.51 10.17
CA VAL A 59 5.34 4.21 9.66
C VAL A 59 6.37 4.37 8.56
N THR A 60 7.28 3.41 8.43
CA THR A 60 8.25 3.33 7.33
C THR A 60 7.62 2.74 6.07
N THR A 61 8.23 2.96 4.91
CA THR A 61 7.78 2.37 3.63
C THR A 61 7.66 0.84 3.69
N ALA A 62 8.61 0.18 4.35
CA ALA A 62 8.59 -1.28 4.52
C ALA A 62 7.42 -1.73 5.42
N GLU A 63 7.09 -0.99 6.46
CA GLU A 63 5.93 -1.28 7.33
C GLU A 63 4.61 -1.03 6.61
N VAL A 64 4.53 -0.01 5.76
CA VAL A 64 3.37 0.26 4.89
C VAL A 64 3.14 -0.91 3.93
N LEU A 65 4.20 -1.35 3.23
CA LEU A 65 4.15 -2.49 2.33
C LEU A 65 3.70 -3.76 3.06
N ASP A 66 4.34 -4.07 4.18
CA ASP A 66 4.01 -5.22 5.04
C ASP A 66 2.56 -5.19 5.51
N GLY A 67 2.09 -4.04 5.97
CA GLY A 67 0.72 -3.85 6.42
C GLY A 67 -0.31 -4.10 5.32
N ILE A 68 -0.08 -3.54 4.13
CA ILE A 68 -0.98 -3.71 2.97
C ILE A 68 -1.02 -5.18 2.53
N VAL A 69 0.13 -5.84 2.44
CA VAL A 69 0.22 -7.26 2.05
C VAL A 69 -0.51 -8.14 3.06
N LYS A 70 -0.28 -7.94 4.37
CA LYS A 70 -0.94 -8.71 5.43
C LYS A 70 -2.46 -8.49 5.46
N LEU A 71 -2.92 -7.26 5.24
CA LEU A 71 -4.36 -6.96 5.14
C LEU A 71 -4.99 -7.64 3.94
N HIS A 72 -4.30 -7.66 2.80
CA HIS A 72 -4.76 -8.34 1.59
C HIS A 72 -4.84 -9.86 1.80
N GLU A 73 -3.80 -10.47 2.39
CA GLU A 73 -3.81 -11.88 2.76
C GLU A 73 -4.92 -12.22 3.76
N TRP A 74 -5.12 -11.36 4.77
CA TRP A 74 -6.19 -11.53 5.74
C TRP A 74 -7.56 -11.52 5.05
N ARG A 75 -7.83 -10.56 4.14
CA ARG A 75 -9.09 -10.51 3.38
C ARG A 75 -9.32 -11.78 2.58
N LEU A 76 -8.29 -12.27 1.87
CA LEU A 76 -8.35 -13.52 1.12
C LEU A 76 -8.64 -14.74 2.01
N SER A 77 -8.15 -14.73 3.25
CA SER A 77 -8.40 -15.81 4.22
C SER A 77 -9.81 -15.83 4.82
N GLN A 78 -10.60 -14.76 4.63
CA GLN A 78 -12.01 -14.70 5.08
C GLN A 78 -12.98 -15.42 4.12
N THR A 79 -12.51 -15.91 2.98
CA THR A 79 -13.30 -16.59 1.94
C THR A 79 -13.09 -18.10 1.99
#